data_AF-A0A419JUI1-F1
#
_entry.id   AF-A0A419JUI1-F1
#
_cell.length_a   1.000
_cell.length_b   1.000
_cell.length_c   1.000
_cell.angle_alpha   90.00
_cell.angle_beta   90.00
_cell.angle_gamma   90.00
#
_symmetry.space_group_name_H-M   'P 1'
#
loop_
_entity.id
_entity.type
_entity.pdbx_description
1 polymer ?
#
loop_
_entity_poly.entity_id
_entity_poly.type
_entity_poly.pdbx_seq_one_letter_code
_entity_poly.pdbx_strand_id
1 'polypeptide(L)'
;MEGSRGNLYFFNTLTRKKERFVPLEKGKVKMYTCGPTVYDYAHIGNFRAFVFEDLLRRWLKYRGFRVVQVMNITDVDDKTIRGSRKKGVSLKEYTEYYTKAFFEDIAALNIEKAEFYPRATEHIPEMVALIKKLLEKGYAYRGEDGSIYYAISKF
;
A
#
# COMPACT_ATOMS: atom_id res chain seq x y z
N MET A 1 -8.55 32.30 -1.43
CA MET A 1 -7.14 31.83 -1.51
C MET A 1 -7.01 30.82 -2.66
N GLU A 2 -6.97 31.28 -3.90
CA GLU A 2 -6.83 30.41 -5.10
C GLU A 2 -5.39 30.36 -5.63
N GLY A 3 -4.50 31.21 -5.09
CA GLY A 3 -3.12 31.39 -5.55
C GLY A 3 -2.06 30.43 -4.99
N SER A 4 -2.37 29.55 -4.02
CA SER A 4 -1.35 28.67 -3.42
C SER A 4 -1.20 27.30 -4.09
N ARG A 5 -2.04 26.96 -5.08
CA ARG A 5 -1.92 25.73 -5.89
C ARG A 5 -0.93 25.88 -7.06
N GLY A 6 0.07 26.74 -6.90
CA GLY A 6 1.15 26.96 -7.88
C GLY A 6 1.83 25.67 -8.36
N ASN A 7 2.56 25.77 -9.47
CA ASN A 7 3.17 24.64 -10.18
C ASN A 7 3.89 23.65 -9.25
N LEU A 8 3.27 22.49 -9.03
CA LEU A 8 3.85 21.37 -8.29
C LEU A 8 4.44 20.39 -9.30
N TYR A 9 5.66 19.94 -9.05
CA TYR A 9 6.34 18.94 -9.85
C TYR A 9 6.79 17.77 -8.99
N PHE A 10 6.54 16.55 -9.48
CA PHE A 10 7.06 15.32 -8.88
C PHE A 10 7.99 14.62 -9.84
N PHE A 11 8.98 13.91 -9.30
CA PHE A 11 9.74 12.97 -10.10
C PHE A 11 8.86 11.74 -10.37
N ASN A 12 8.53 11.51 -11.63
CA ASN A 12 7.74 10.36 -12.05
C ASN A 12 8.69 9.22 -12.44
N THR A 13 8.71 8.14 -11.66
CA THR A 13 9.55 6.97 -11.93
C THR A 13 9.27 6.34 -13.29
N LEU A 14 8.02 6.42 -13.80
CA LEU A 14 7.63 5.87 -15.10
C LEU A 14 8.36 6.57 -16.26
N THR A 15 8.50 7.90 -16.20
CA THR A 15 9.12 8.69 -17.28
C THR A 15 10.54 9.16 -16.94
N ARG A 16 10.98 8.94 -15.70
CA ARG A 16 12.26 9.37 -15.12
C ARG A 16 12.50 10.88 -15.22
N LYS A 17 11.44 11.68 -15.15
CA LYS A 17 11.49 13.14 -15.27
C LYS A 17 10.69 13.81 -14.15
N LYS A 18 11.02 15.08 -13.89
CA LYS A 18 10.16 15.95 -13.09
C LYS A 18 8.98 16.39 -13.97
N GLU A 19 7.77 16.07 -13.54
CA GLU A 19 6.55 16.33 -14.28
C GLU A 19 5.57 17.15 -13.45
N ARG A 20 4.82 18.01 -14.13
CA ARG A 20 3.80 18.83 -13.47
C ARG A 20 2.71 17.91 -12.92
N PHE A 21 2.48 17.98 -11.63
CA PHE A 21 1.40 17.26 -10.99
C PHE A 21 0.06 17.90 -11.35
N VAL A 22 -0.83 17.10 -11.93
CA VAL A 22 -2.22 17.46 -12.19
C VAL A 22 -3.09 16.38 -11.56
N PRO A 23 -3.93 16.71 -10.55
CA PRO A 23 -4.78 15.71 -9.93
C PRO A 23 -5.87 15.23 -10.90
N LEU A 24 -6.26 13.96 -10.77
CA LEU A 24 -7.37 13.37 -11.54
C LEU A 24 -8.71 14.09 -11.30
N GLU A 25 -8.94 14.54 -10.06
CA GLU A 25 -10.11 15.34 -9.65
C GLU A 25 -9.62 16.69 -9.12
N LYS A 26 -10.18 17.81 -9.59
CA LYS A 26 -9.73 19.17 -9.19
C LYS A 26 -9.74 19.32 -7.67
N GLY A 27 -8.57 19.64 -7.10
CA GLY A 27 -8.41 19.88 -5.65
C GLY A 27 -8.34 18.62 -4.79
N LYS A 28 -8.33 17.42 -5.37
CA LYS A 28 -8.28 16.15 -4.63
C LYS A 28 -7.13 15.27 -5.11
N VAL A 29 -6.37 14.72 -4.17
CA VAL A 29 -5.30 13.76 -4.45
C VAL A 29 -5.69 12.41 -3.89
N LYS A 30 -5.70 11.39 -4.74
CA LYS A 30 -5.81 9.99 -4.33
C LYS A 30 -4.41 9.40 -4.32
N MET A 31 -3.97 8.90 -3.17
CA MET A 31 -2.63 8.37 -2.96
C MET A 31 -2.74 6.94 -2.42
N TYR A 32 -2.06 6.00 -3.06
CA TYR A 32 -1.87 4.66 -2.51
C TYR A 32 -0.40 4.51 -2.12
N THR A 33 -0.15 4.01 -0.92
CA THR A 33 1.19 3.67 -0.45
C THR A 33 1.23 2.23 0.05
N CYS A 34 2.32 1.53 -0.22
CA CYS A 34 2.48 0.15 0.25
C CYS A 34 2.71 0.16 1.76
N GLY A 35 1.86 -0.51 2.52
CA GLY A 35 2.06 -0.64 3.96
C GLY A 35 2.88 -1.87 4.36
N PRO A 36 2.92 -2.20 5.66
CA PRO A 36 3.77 -3.24 6.20
C PRO A 36 3.25 -4.65 5.88
N THR A 37 4.19 -5.59 5.76
CA THR A 37 3.90 -7.00 6.04
C THR A 37 4.08 -7.22 7.54
N VAL A 38 3.00 -7.55 8.23
CA VAL A 38 2.93 -7.58 9.71
C VAL A 38 3.44 -8.91 10.26
N TYR A 39 4.71 -9.22 9.95
CA TYR A 39 5.38 -10.44 10.39
C TYR A 39 6.36 -10.24 11.55
N ASP A 40 6.80 -9.00 11.78
CA ASP A 40 7.69 -8.57 12.85
C ASP A 40 7.50 -7.06 13.11
N TYR A 41 8.23 -6.49 14.07
CA TYR A 41 8.31 -5.04 14.26
C TYR A 41 8.88 -4.34 13.03
N ALA A 42 8.33 -3.18 12.69
CA ALA A 42 8.86 -2.34 11.62
C ALA A 42 10.25 -1.80 12.01
N HIS A 43 11.17 -1.75 11.06
CA HIS A 43 12.52 -1.25 11.28
C HIS A 43 12.69 0.17 10.69
N ILE A 44 13.80 0.84 11.01
CA ILE A 44 14.08 2.22 10.56
C ILE A 44 13.96 2.42 9.03
N GLY A 45 14.32 1.40 8.25
CA GLY A 45 14.11 1.41 6.80
C GLY A 45 12.63 1.53 6.38
N ASN A 46 11.70 0.87 7.09
CA ASN A 46 10.26 1.03 6.85
C ASN A 46 9.80 2.43 7.28
N PHE A 47 10.21 2.87 8.47
CA PHE A 47 9.81 4.17 8.99
C PHE A 47 10.27 5.34 8.13
N ARG A 48 11.44 5.23 7.48
CA ARG A 48 11.87 6.23 6.48
C ARG A 48 10.83 6.40 5.37
N ALA A 49 10.24 5.31 4.88
CA ALA A 49 9.20 5.37 3.85
C ALA A 49 7.91 6.00 4.40
N PHE A 50 7.44 5.53 5.56
CA PHE A 50 6.20 6.06 6.16
C PHE A 50 6.30 7.54 6.54
N VAL A 51 7.45 7.99 7.04
CA VAL A 51 7.73 9.41 7.30
C VAL A 51 7.74 10.22 6.01
N PHE A 52 8.35 9.71 4.93
CA PHE A 52 8.31 10.39 3.63
C PHE A 52 6.88 10.55 3.10
N GLU A 53 6.07 9.49 3.21
CA GLU A 53 4.67 9.51 2.81
C GLU A 53 3.85 10.52 3.63
N ASP A 54 4.09 10.59 4.94
CA ASP A 54 3.48 11.57 5.83
C ASP A 54 3.87 13.01 5.45
N LEU A 55 5.16 13.25 5.21
CA LEU A 55 5.64 14.56 4.74
C LEU A 55 4.97 14.97 3.44
N LEU A 56 4.88 14.06 2.46
CA LEU A 56 4.20 14.30 1.20
C LEU A 56 2.71 14.63 1.41
N ARG A 57 2.01 13.83 2.24
CA ARG A 57 0.60 14.04 2.60
C ARG A 57 0.39 15.40 3.24
N ARG A 58 1.15 15.73 4.29
CA ARG A 58 1.05 17.00 5.02
C ARG A 58 1.32 18.18 4.09
N TRP A 59 2.32 18.06 3.24
CA TRP A 59 2.65 19.09 2.27
C TRP A 59 1.52 19.28 1.24
N LEU A 60 0.93 18.21 0.71
CA LEU A 60 -0.23 18.30 -0.19
C LEU A 60 -1.44 18.96 0.50
N LYS A 61 -1.73 18.60 1.76
CA LYS A 61 -2.78 19.26 2.57
C LYS A 61 -2.50 20.75 2.76
N TYR A 62 -1.27 21.11 3.10
CA TYR A 62 -0.83 22.50 3.23
C TYR A 62 -1.01 23.29 1.92
N ARG A 63 -0.78 22.66 0.76
CA ARG A 63 -1.04 23.24 -0.57
C ARG A 63 -2.53 23.35 -0.93
N GLY A 64 -3.43 22.99 -0.02
CA GLY A 64 -4.89 23.13 -0.20
C GLY A 64 -5.54 22.00 -0.99
N PHE A 65 -4.89 20.83 -1.06
CA PHE A 65 -5.50 19.61 -1.59
C PHE A 65 -6.24 18.84 -0.50
N ARG A 66 -7.38 18.25 -0.86
CA ARG A 66 -7.97 17.15 -0.09
C ARG A 66 -7.25 15.86 -0.45
N VAL A 67 -6.50 15.30 0.48
CA VAL A 67 -5.79 14.03 0.27
C VAL A 67 -6.67 12.87 0.76
N VAL A 68 -6.73 11.79 -0.02
CA VAL A 68 -7.25 10.50 0.40
C VAL A 68 -6.12 9.49 0.19
N GLN A 69 -5.59 8.98 1.29
CA GLN A 69 -4.55 7.97 1.31
C GLN A 69 -5.14 6.60 1.64
N VAL A 70 -4.68 5.59 0.91
CA VAL A 70 -4.92 4.18 1.19
C VAL A 70 -3.56 3.53 1.44
N MET A 71 -3.42 2.80 2.55
CA MET A 71 -2.21 2.05 2.88
C MET A 71 -2.60 0.61 3.26
N ASN A 72 -2.23 -0.38 2.47
CA ASN A 72 -2.62 -1.76 2.77
C ASN A 72 -1.89 -2.32 4.01
N ILE A 73 -2.48 -3.32 4.65
CA ILE A 73 -1.79 -4.19 5.61
C ILE A 73 -1.66 -5.58 4.97
N THR A 74 -0.43 -6.04 4.78
CA THR A 74 -0.18 -7.41 4.30
C THR A 74 -0.18 -8.36 5.49
N ASP A 75 -1.35 -8.90 5.80
CA ASP A 75 -1.62 -9.82 6.92
C ASP A 75 -1.70 -11.30 6.50
N VAL A 76 -1.31 -11.61 5.27
CA VAL A 76 -1.07 -12.97 4.81
C VAL A 76 0.13 -12.96 3.86
N ASP A 77 1.19 -13.66 4.26
CA ASP A 77 2.45 -13.78 3.55
C ASP A 77 3.21 -15.01 4.08
N ASP A 78 4.16 -15.52 3.32
CA ASP A 78 5.03 -16.62 3.74
C ASP A 78 5.71 -16.36 5.10
N LYS A 79 6.13 -15.11 5.37
CA LYS A 79 6.75 -14.75 6.65
C LYS A 79 5.75 -14.78 7.80
N THR A 80 4.51 -14.31 7.58
CA THR A 80 3.48 -14.33 8.63
C THR A 80 3.05 -15.76 8.95
N ILE A 81 2.90 -16.62 7.93
CA ILE A 81 2.57 -18.04 8.09
C ILE A 81 3.66 -18.80 8.84
N ARG A 82 4.94 -18.60 8.47
CA ARG A 82 6.07 -19.22 9.19
C ARG A 82 6.14 -18.74 10.64
N GLY A 83 5.96 -17.43 10.85
CA GLY A 83 5.98 -16.81 12.17
C GLY A 83 4.89 -17.34 13.10
N SER A 84 3.64 -17.41 12.61
CA SER A 84 2.51 -17.90 13.39
C SER A 84 2.68 -19.36 13.79
N ARG A 85 3.13 -20.21 12.85
CA ARG A 85 3.46 -21.62 13.11
C ARG A 85 4.56 -21.77 14.16
N LYS A 86 5.63 -20.97 14.07
CA LYS A 86 6.74 -21.00 15.04
C LYS A 86 6.29 -20.60 16.44
N LYS A 87 5.37 -19.63 16.56
CA LYS A 87 4.81 -19.20 17.85
C LYS A 87 3.65 -20.08 18.36
N GLY A 88 3.15 -21.02 17.56
CA GLY A 88 2.03 -21.87 17.93
C GLY A 88 0.69 -21.13 18.06
N VAL A 89 0.51 -20.02 17.34
CA VAL A 89 -0.71 -19.20 17.36
C VAL A 89 -1.36 -19.12 15.97
N SER A 90 -2.62 -18.71 15.89
CA SER A 90 -3.27 -18.51 14.59
C SER A 90 -2.60 -17.39 13.79
N LEU A 91 -2.74 -17.42 12.47
CA LEU A 91 -2.23 -16.36 11.59
C LEU A 91 -2.78 -14.99 12.00
N LYS A 92 -4.08 -14.92 12.28
CA LYS A 92 -4.76 -13.69 12.68
C LYS A 92 -4.20 -13.12 13.98
N GLU A 93 -4.03 -13.95 15.02
CA GLU A 93 -3.44 -13.51 16.29
C GLU A 93 -2.01 -12.99 16.09
N TYR A 94 -1.21 -13.70 15.29
CA TYR A 94 0.15 -13.32 14.98
C TYR A 94 0.22 -11.95 14.29
N THR A 95 -0.59 -11.75 13.25
CA THR A 95 -0.57 -10.52 12.46
C THR A 95 -1.24 -9.35 13.17
N GLU A 96 -2.24 -9.59 14.01
CA GLU A 96 -2.89 -8.54 14.80
C GLU A 96 -1.93 -7.94 15.83
N TYR A 97 -1.11 -8.78 16.46
CA TYR A 97 -0.06 -8.32 17.37
C TYR A 97 0.88 -7.31 16.70
N TYR A 98 1.42 -7.65 15.53
CA TYR A 98 2.34 -6.76 14.80
C TYR A 98 1.63 -5.59 14.11
N THR A 99 0.36 -5.74 13.74
CA THR A 99 -0.46 -4.62 13.25
C THR A 99 -0.64 -3.57 14.35
N LYS A 100 -0.93 -4.00 15.58
CA LYS A 100 -1.04 -3.10 16.73
C LYS A 100 0.29 -2.40 17.00
N ALA A 101 1.39 -3.14 17.04
CA ALA A 101 2.74 -2.57 17.21
C ALA A 101 3.06 -1.52 16.13
N PHE A 102 2.77 -1.82 14.86
CA PHE A 102 2.93 -0.87 13.77
C PHE A 102 2.15 0.44 14.02
N PHE A 103 0.89 0.37 14.47
CA PHE A 103 0.12 1.58 14.76
C PHE A 103 0.61 2.35 16.00
N GLU A 104 1.17 1.66 17.00
CA GLU A 104 1.85 2.28 18.13
C GLU A 104 3.09 3.05 17.66
N ASP A 105 3.91 2.47 16.79
CA ASP A 105 5.10 3.11 16.22
C ASP A 105 4.74 4.33 15.34
N ILE A 106 3.74 4.20 14.47
CA ILE A 106 3.22 5.30 13.64
C ILE A 106 2.74 6.46 14.52
N ALA A 107 2.04 6.17 15.62
CA ALA A 107 1.62 7.19 16.56
C ALA A 107 2.80 7.85 17.28
N ALA A 108 3.80 7.07 17.72
CA ALA A 108 4.99 7.56 18.38
C ALA A 108 5.83 8.48 17.47
N LEU A 109 5.86 8.21 16.17
CA LEU A 109 6.52 9.05 15.15
C LEU A 109 5.67 10.23 14.69
N ASN A 110 4.48 10.44 15.26
CA ASN A 110 3.54 11.50 14.88
C ASN A 110 3.19 11.48 13.38
N ILE A 111 3.07 10.28 12.80
CA ILE A 111 2.63 10.10 11.41
C ILE A 111 1.10 10.16 11.36
N GLU A 112 0.54 10.92 10.42
CA GLU A 112 -0.91 10.95 10.23
C GLU A 112 -1.43 9.60 9.74
N LYS A 113 -2.56 9.14 10.30
CA LYS A 113 -3.24 7.94 9.81
C LYS A 113 -3.79 8.17 8.40
N ALA A 114 -3.63 7.18 7.53
CA ALA A 114 -4.31 7.10 6.25
C ALA A 114 -5.82 6.92 6.47
N GLU A 115 -6.62 7.30 5.47
CA GLU A 115 -8.08 7.16 5.52
C GLU A 115 -8.51 5.69 5.51
N PHE A 116 -7.75 4.81 4.86
CA PHE A 116 -8.10 3.40 4.70
C PHE A 116 -6.88 2.50 4.86
N TYR A 117 -7.08 1.39 5.58
CA TYR A 117 -6.08 0.34 5.80
C TYR A 117 -6.60 -1.05 5.38
N PRO A 118 -6.79 -1.31 4.07
CA PRO A 118 -7.33 -2.58 3.61
C PRO A 118 -6.37 -3.73 3.97
N ARG A 119 -6.91 -4.79 4.56
CA ARG A 119 -6.16 -6.02 4.85
C ARG A 119 -6.20 -6.96 3.66
N ALA A 120 -5.09 -7.62 3.37
CA ALA A 120 -5.03 -8.59 2.27
C ALA A 120 -6.07 -9.71 2.48
N THR A 121 -6.22 -10.22 3.71
CA THR A 121 -7.19 -11.29 4.02
C THR A 121 -8.65 -10.89 3.78
N GLU A 122 -8.99 -9.60 3.88
CA GLU A 122 -10.35 -9.08 3.71
C GLU A 122 -10.73 -8.86 2.23
N HIS A 123 -9.75 -8.86 1.32
CA HIS A 123 -9.95 -8.60 -0.11
C HIS A 123 -9.64 -9.81 -1.02
N ILE A 124 -9.60 -11.02 -0.45
CA ILE A 124 -9.42 -12.27 -1.22
C ILE A 124 -10.47 -12.41 -2.33
N PRO A 125 -11.78 -12.14 -2.11
CA PRO A 125 -12.79 -12.25 -3.17
C PRO A 125 -12.47 -11.37 -4.39
N GLU A 126 -12.02 -10.14 -4.17
CA GLU A 126 -11.66 -9.19 -5.23
C GLU A 126 -10.39 -9.62 -5.97
N MET A 127 -9.39 -10.14 -5.25
CA MET A 127 -8.19 -10.72 -5.85
C MET A 127 -8.55 -11.89 -6.75
N VAL A 128 -9.40 -12.82 -6.29
CA VAL A 128 -9.88 -13.96 -7.08
C VAL A 128 -10.65 -13.48 -8.31
N ALA A 129 -11.52 -12.48 -8.17
CA ALA A 129 -12.28 -11.91 -9.28
C ALA A 129 -11.37 -11.26 -10.33
N LEU A 130 -10.30 -10.57 -9.92
CA LEU A 130 -9.31 -10.01 -10.83
C LEU A 130 -8.53 -11.11 -11.57
N ILE A 131 -8.08 -12.15 -10.86
CA ILE A 131 -7.37 -13.29 -11.45
C ILE A 131 -8.24 -13.99 -12.51
N LYS A 132 -9.53 -14.21 -12.22
CA LYS A 132 -10.48 -14.78 -13.19
C LYS A 132 -10.57 -13.93 -14.47
N LYS A 133 -10.70 -12.61 -14.34
CA LYS A 133 -10.71 -11.68 -15.49
C LYS A 133 -9.40 -11.74 -16.29
N LEU A 134 -8.27 -11.89 -15.62
CA LEU A 134 -6.97 -12.03 -16.29
C LEU A 134 -6.87 -13.35 -17.06
N LEU A 135 -7.38 -14.46 -16.51
CA LEU A 135 -7.46 -15.75 -17.18
C LEU A 135 -8.37 -15.67 -18.42
N GLU A 136 -9.56 -15.11 -18.28
CA GLU A 136 -10.52 -14.92 -19.39
C GLU A 136 -9.93 -14.09 -20.53
N LYS A 137 -9.18 -13.03 -20.21
CA LYS A 137 -8.50 -12.19 -21.20
C LYS A 137 -7.19 -12.79 -21.72
N GLY A 138 -6.79 -13.96 -21.24
CA GLY A 138 -5.56 -14.64 -21.61
C GLY A 138 -4.28 -14.00 -21.07
N TYR A 139 -4.35 -13.04 -20.14
CA TYR A 139 -3.18 -12.43 -19.48
C TYR A 139 -2.69 -13.22 -18.26
N ALA A 140 -3.38 -14.29 -17.88
CA ALA A 140 -2.93 -15.25 -16.88
C ALA A 140 -3.05 -16.67 -17.42
N TYR A 141 -2.30 -17.60 -16.83
CA TYR A 141 -2.34 -19.02 -17.16
C TYR A 141 -2.10 -19.87 -15.90
N ARG A 142 -2.50 -21.14 -15.96
CA ARG A 142 -2.26 -22.11 -14.90
C ARG A 142 -0.96 -22.87 -15.16
N GLY A 143 -0.08 -22.91 -14.17
CA GLY A 143 1.13 -23.72 -14.20
C GLY A 143 0.85 -25.20 -13.91
N GLU A 144 1.86 -26.04 -14.13
CA GLU A 144 1.79 -27.49 -13.89
C GLU A 144 1.60 -27.83 -12.41
N ASP A 145 2.10 -26.97 -11.51
CA ASP A 145 1.93 -27.04 -10.07
C ASP A 145 0.51 -26.63 -9.60
N GLY A 146 -0.34 -26.20 -10.53
CA GLY A 146 -1.68 -25.73 -10.29
C GLY A 146 -1.78 -24.26 -9.90
N SER A 147 -0.65 -23.55 -9.71
CA SER A 147 -0.60 -22.11 -9.41
C SER A 147 -1.03 -21.28 -10.62
N ILE A 148 -1.53 -20.06 -10.38
CA ILE A 148 -1.89 -19.13 -11.45
C ILE A 148 -0.81 -18.07 -11.60
N TYR A 149 -0.31 -17.90 -12.81
CA TYR A 149 0.76 -16.97 -13.15
C TYR A 149 0.26 -15.88 -14.11
N TYR A 150 0.87 -14.70 -14.04
CA TYR A 150 0.65 -13.62 -15.00
C TYR A 150 1.57 -13.77 -16.22
N ALA A 151 1.02 -13.70 -17.43
CA ALA A 151 1.77 -13.84 -18.68
C ALA A 151 2.44 -12.51 -19.07
N ILE A 152 3.67 -12.29 -18.58
CA ILE A 152 4.44 -11.06 -18.83
C ILE A 152 4.58 -10.76 -20.33
N SER A 153 4.76 -11.78 -21.17
CA SER A 153 4.94 -11.62 -22.62
C SER A 153 3.72 -11.07 -23.37
N LYS A 154 2.56 -10.98 -22.73
CA LYS A 154 1.34 -10.44 -23.33
C LYS A 154 1.12 -8.96 -23.01
N PHE A 155 1.97 -8.34 -22.20
CA PHE A 155 1.92 -6.94 -21.80
C PHE A 155 3.10 -6.15 -22.37
#